data_AF-A0A8S9XSI6-F1
#
_entry.id   AF-A0A8S9XSI6-F1
#
_cell.length_a   1.000
_cell.length_b   1.000
_cell.length_c   1.000
_cell.angle_alpha   90.00
_cell.angle_beta   90.00
_cell.angle_gamma   90.00
#
_symmetry.space_group_name_H-M   'P 1'
#
loop_
_entity.id
_entity.type
_entity.pdbx_description
1 polymer ?
#
loop_
_entity_poly.entity_id
_entity_poly.type
_entity_poly.pdbx_seq_one_letter_code
_entity_poly.pdbx_strand_id
1 'polypeptide(L)'
;MSEQSKNRSSKSKSSHPFSLTEFRRTMRNNFLHNLKTGILLDLTKKLEEHEIITRTGLEHALKEAEKSVKSIDLFLADQLKDNSSLEQELKTVSQMNQKMEKDLDLALKKMGDLKVDLFKRIESIRETMQCRNFLHTVSPQAWLAEYQTRIEQHRVESEPSMDRLNQEFQYFMAHMGGMDKEIEKIVKEFIEIFKSSGPELLPFKEGSDISVVIKKMEKNNMEMLVHIRSLQKPLVEERKTLEGVSEVFKGEVNEVVRTLKEITENYSFLKERNARLDSIIHDMTKYFKQQVASPEVLRDRALLESLYKQVVKSRKSKPTATEMWKEIDEAFVDIRCKVGSFSKDEIEKRRITINMMSTRQLKEAEKARNRVIQMEQMVKGVRKSFWAPALSGTKRPLRPRSEPPPAPPASPPPLSPPGEDYTWELEYQSKLVQPLAISYAIPQPNPSPVHFHKRQSVTTGDDMEGILGPSEMEDEVGNSVEGEFLEIPSLPKVEKFVAPVDDLQQKE
;
A
#
# COMPACT_ATOMS: atom_id res chain seq x y z
N MET A 1 0.78 139.99 53.64
CA MET A 1 1.55 140.36 54.85
C MET A 1 2.53 141.44 54.40
N SER A 2 2.28 142.72 54.66
CA SER A 2 2.38 143.39 55.98
C SER A 2 3.82 143.48 56.47
N GLU A 3 4.53 144.53 56.04
CA GLU A 3 5.36 145.29 56.96
C GLU A 3 5.48 146.75 56.50
N GLN A 4 5.24 147.67 57.44
CA GLN A 4 5.43 149.11 57.25
C GLN A 4 6.83 149.47 57.70
N SER A 5 7.51 150.39 57.00
CA SER A 5 8.50 151.23 57.68
C SER A 5 8.46 152.67 57.16
N LYS A 6 8.20 153.58 58.10
CA LYS A 6 8.27 155.03 57.91
C LYS A 6 9.75 155.44 58.01
N ASN A 7 10.17 156.49 57.29
CA ASN A 7 10.53 157.74 57.99
C ASN A 7 10.95 158.93 57.09
N ARG A 8 10.36 160.08 57.44
CA ARG A 8 10.97 161.42 57.59
C ARG A 8 11.67 162.07 56.39
N SER A 9 10.89 162.96 55.78
CA SER A 9 11.35 164.27 55.31
C SER A 9 12.11 165.06 56.40
N SER A 10 13.19 165.72 56.01
CA SER A 10 13.80 166.85 56.74
C SER A 10 14.39 167.86 55.75
N LYS A 11 13.98 169.13 55.86
CA LYS A 11 14.49 170.25 55.05
C LYS A 11 15.92 170.63 55.46
N SER A 12 16.80 170.89 54.50
CA SER A 12 17.96 171.78 54.68
C SER A 12 18.26 172.54 53.39
N LYS A 13 18.35 173.88 53.47
CA LYS A 13 18.78 174.75 52.37
C LYS A 13 20.31 174.88 52.40
N SER A 14 20.97 174.76 51.26
CA SER A 14 22.30 175.33 51.01
C SER A 14 22.56 175.44 49.51
N SER A 15 22.84 176.63 49.01
CA SER A 15 23.23 176.84 47.60
C SER A 15 24.73 176.66 47.42
N HIS A 16 25.13 175.78 46.50
CA HIS A 16 26.51 175.70 46.00
C HIS A 16 26.59 176.25 44.56
N PRO A 17 27.68 176.95 44.18
CA PRO A 17 27.91 177.37 42.80
C PRO A 17 28.32 176.19 41.89
N PHE A 18 27.96 176.26 40.61
CA PHE A 18 28.11 175.19 39.63
C PHE A 18 29.50 175.14 38.96
N SER A 19 30.03 173.94 38.71
CA SER A 19 31.37 173.71 38.12
C SER A 19 31.32 173.02 36.73
N LEU A 20 31.92 173.65 35.72
CA LEU A 20 31.91 173.16 34.33
C LEU A 20 32.78 171.91 34.10
N THR A 21 33.88 171.76 34.85
CA THR A 21 34.74 170.58 34.79
C THR A 21 34.07 169.34 35.38
N GLU A 22 33.30 169.51 36.45
CA GLU A 22 32.43 168.46 36.96
C GLU A 22 31.36 168.10 35.93
N PHE A 23 30.69 169.07 35.31
CA PHE A 23 29.69 168.80 34.27
C PHE A 23 30.24 167.94 33.11
N ARG A 24 31.44 168.23 32.58
CA ARG A 24 32.06 167.40 31.53
C ARG A 24 32.41 165.99 32.03
N ARG A 25 32.89 165.86 33.25
CA ARG A 25 33.23 164.56 33.86
C ARG A 25 31.97 163.72 34.10
N THR A 26 30.91 164.34 34.58
CA THR A 26 29.57 163.74 34.74
C THR A 26 28.98 163.34 33.39
N MET A 27 29.06 164.18 32.35
CA MET A 27 28.59 163.80 31.01
C MET A 27 29.38 162.62 30.40
N ARG A 28 30.71 162.58 30.56
CA ARG A 28 31.53 161.45 30.08
C ARG A 28 31.27 160.17 30.87
N ASN A 29 31.10 160.29 32.20
CA ASN A 29 30.74 159.17 33.06
C ASN A 29 29.33 158.67 32.72
N ASN A 30 28.36 159.54 32.49
CA ASN A 30 27.01 159.17 32.06
C ASN A 30 27.03 158.49 30.69
N PHE A 31 27.81 158.97 29.72
CA PHE A 31 27.95 158.29 28.43
C PHE A 31 28.59 156.90 28.55
N LEU A 32 29.69 156.76 29.30
CA LEU A 32 30.32 155.46 29.55
C LEU A 32 29.45 154.52 30.37
N HIS A 33 28.67 155.06 31.32
CA HIS A 33 27.69 154.31 32.08
C HIS A 33 26.57 153.81 31.16
N ASN A 34 25.98 154.69 30.35
CA ASN A 34 24.95 154.31 29.37
C ASN A 34 25.45 153.29 28.34
N LEU A 35 26.69 153.41 27.85
CA LEU A 35 27.31 152.44 26.94
C LEU A 35 27.53 151.09 27.62
N LYS A 36 28.07 151.07 28.85
CA LYS A 36 28.24 149.85 29.64
C LYS A 36 26.90 149.19 29.96
N THR A 37 25.89 149.99 30.33
CA THR A 37 24.52 149.53 30.56
C THR A 37 23.90 148.97 29.28
N GLY A 38 24.11 149.59 28.12
CA GLY A 38 23.69 149.06 26.82
C GLY A 38 24.31 147.69 26.51
N ILE A 39 25.63 147.55 26.64
CA ILE A 39 26.32 146.26 26.41
C ILE A 39 25.85 145.18 27.40
N LEU A 40 25.62 145.55 28.66
CA LEU A 40 25.09 144.62 29.67
C LEU A 40 23.63 144.23 29.39
N LEU A 41 22.80 145.16 28.90
CA LEU A 41 21.43 144.88 28.48
C LEU A 41 21.39 143.95 27.26
N ASP A 42 22.23 144.17 26.25
CA ASP A 42 22.32 143.28 25.07
C ASP A 42 22.81 141.88 25.45
N LEU A 43 23.79 141.76 26.35
CA LEU A 43 24.24 140.47 26.88
C LEU A 43 23.15 139.77 27.71
N THR A 44 22.40 140.52 28.52
CA THR A 44 21.25 140.00 29.29
C THR A 44 20.18 139.49 28.33
N LYS A 45 19.81 140.29 27.32
CA LYS A 45 18.83 139.92 26.30
C LYS A 45 19.26 138.68 25.49
N LYS A 46 20.55 138.55 25.15
CA LYS A 46 21.07 137.36 24.46
C LYS A 46 21.00 136.10 25.34
N LEU A 47 21.23 136.25 26.65
CA LEU A 47 21.04 135.15 27.61
C LEU A 47 19.56 134.78 27.74
N GLU A 48 18.67 135.75 27.84
CA GLU A 48 17.21 135.55 27.84
C GLU A 48 16.73 134.84 26.56
N GLU A 49 17.18 135.28 25.38
CA GLU A 49 16.86 134.63 24.09
C GLU A 49 17.37 133.18 24.04
N HIS A 50 18.58 132.91 24.52
CA HIS A 50 19.13 131.56 24.60
C HIS A 50 18.39 130.69 25.62
N GLU A 51 17.99 131.24 26.77
CA GLU A 51 17.17 130.56 27.77
C GLU A 51 15.78 130.22 27.19
N ILE A 52 15.15 131.13 26.45
CA ILE A 52 13.88 130.88 25.77
C ILE A 52 14.03 129.76 24.72
N ILE A 53 15.09 129.77 23.90
CA ILE A 53 15.32 128.74 22.87
C ILE A 53 15.61 127.37 23.52
N THR A 54 16.46 127.32 24.54
CA THR A 54 16.78 126.06 25.24
C THR A 54 15.58 125.53 26.03
N ARG A 55 14.81 126.39 26.69
CA ARG A 55 13.57 125.99 27.38
C ARG A 55 12.53 125.47 26.40
N THR A 56 12.29 126.14 25.27
CA THR A 56 11.33 125.66 24.26
C THR A 56 11.80 124.37 23.58
N GLY A 57 13.10 124.19 23.35
CA GLY A 57 13.67 122.92 22.88
C GLY A 57 13.50 121.78 23.89
N LEU A 58 13.75 122.03 25.17
CA LEU A 58 13.49 121.08 26.25
C LEU A 58 12.00 120.76 26.40
N GLU A 59 11.12 121.77 26.35
CA GLU A 59 9.67 121.58 26.34
C GLU A 59 9.20 120.73 25.15
N HIS A 60 9.83 120.87 23.97
CA HIS A 60 9.54 120.00 22.82
C HIS A 60 10.00 118.56 23.05
N ALA A 61 11.25 118.36 23.46
CA ALA A 61 11.80 117.03 23.72
C ALA A 61 11.05 116.30 24.83
N LEU A 62 10.62 117.01 25.89
CA LEU A 62 9.75 116.47 26.93
C LEU A 62 8.38 116.06 26.38
N LYS A 63 7.73 116.91 25.56
CA LYS A 63 6.45 116.56 24.91
C LYS A 63 6.57 115.36 23.96
N GLU A 64 7.73 115.16 23.33
CA GLU A 64 8.00 114.01 22.45
C GLU A 64 8.25 112.73 23.26
N ALA A 65 9.04 112.81 24.34
CA ALA A 65 9.23 111.71 25.29
C ALA A 65 7.91 111.32 25.98
N GLU A 66 7.07 112.29 26.36
CA GLU A 66 5.72 112.02 26.88
C GLU A 66 4.83 111.29 25.85
N LYS A 67 4.93 111.62 24.56
CA LYS A 67 4.19 110.94 23.50
C LYS A 67 4.69 109.52 23.29
N SER A 68 6.00 109.28 23.30
CA SER A 68 6.56 107.94 23.12
C SER A 68 6.24 107.04 24.32
N VAL A 69 6.35 107.55 25.55
CA VAL A 69 5.88 106.85 26.77
C VAL A 69 4.40 106.49 26.66
N LYS A 70 3.52 107.45 26.34
CA LYS A 70 2.08 107.18 26.13
C LYS A 70 1.83 106.15 25.02
N SER A 71 2.63 106.13 23.95
CA SER A 71 2.50 105.13 22.88
C SER A 71 2.96 103.73 23.32
N ILE A 72 3.99 103.64 24.17
CA ILE A 72 4.46 102.38 24.75
C ILE A 72 3.44 101.86 25.77
N ASP A 73 2.89 102.74 26.63
CA ASP A 73 1.83 102.39 27.58
C ASP A 73 0.59 101.84 26.88
N LEU A 74 0.18 102.45 25.76
CA LEU A 74 -0.92 101.95 24.92
C LEU A 74 -0.61 100.60 24.28
N PHE A 75 0.59 100.41 23.74
CA PHE A 75 1.01 99.12 23.15
C PHE A 75 1.07 98.01 24.21
N LEU A 76 1.63 98.30 25.39
CA LEU A 76 1.68 97.35 26.51
C LEU A 76 0.28 97.02 27.02
N ALA A 77 -0.63 98.00 27.10
CA ALA A 77 -2.02 97.76 27.48
C ALA A 77 -2.76 96.84 26.50
N ASP A 78 -2.52 97.01 25.18
CA ASP A 78 -3.11 96.17 24.14
C ASP A 78 -2.54 94.74 24.18
N GLN A 79 -1.21 94.59 24.29
CA GLN A 79 -0.57 93.28 24.44
C GLN A 79 -0.93 92.55 25.75
N LEU A 80 -1.13 93.27 26.86
CA LEU A 80 -1.65 92.70 28.11
C LEU A 80 -3.09 92.21 27.96
N LYS A 81 -3.91 92.92 27.18
CA LYS A 81 -5.29 92.53 26.88
C LYS A 81 -5.35 91.30 25.98
N ASP A 82 -4.53 91.23 24.93
CA ASP A 82 -4.44 90.07 24.03
C ASP A 82 -3.96 88.83 24.78
N ASN A 83 -2.88 88.94 25.57
CA ASN A 83 -2.39 87.84 26.42
C ASN A 83 -3.45 87.39 27.43
N SER A 84 -4.17 88.33 28.06
CA SER A 84 -5.28 87.99 28.97
C SER A 84 -6.45 87.28 28.26
N SER A 85 -6.71 87.60 26.99
CA SER A 85 -7.69 86.88 26.16
C SER A 85 -7.21 85.46 25.85
N LEU A 86 -5.95 85.30 25.44
CA LEU A 86 -5.34 84.00 25.14
C LEU A 86 -5.25 83.09 26.38
N GLU A 87 -4.93 83.64 27.55
CA GLU A 87 -4.96 82.91 28.82
C GLU A 87 -6.37 82.42 29.17
N GLN A 88 -7.41 83.22 28.88
CA GLN A 88 -8.80 82.83 29.08
C GLN A 88 -9.21 81.71 28.11
N GLU A 89 -8.83 81.79 26.83
CA GLU A 89 -9.08 80.73 25.84
C GLU A 89 -8.32 79.43 26.18
N LEU A 90 -7.05 79.51 26.56
CA LEU A 90 -6.28 78.35 27.00
C LEU A 90 -6.94 77.69 28.23
N LYS A 91 -7.46 78.51 29.16
CA LYS A 91 -8.17 78.02 30.35
C LYS A 91 -9.51 77.35 30.01
N THR A 92 -10.28 77.86 29.04
CA THR A 92 -11.53 77.21 28.62
C THR A 92 -11.27 75.91 27.87
N VAL A 93 -10.28 75.88 26.96
CA VAL A 93 -9.85 74.65 26.25
C VAL A 93 -9.31 73.61 27.23
N SER A 94 -8.47 74.01 28.20
CA SER A 94 -7.97 73.11 29.25
C SER A 94 -9.11 72.51 30.09
N GLN A 95 -10.10 73.33 30.48
CA GLN A 95 -11.29 72.85 31.18
C GLN A 95 -12.17 71.93 30.33
N MET A 96 -12.25 72.16 29.01
CA MET A 96 -12.99 71.29 28.09
C MET A 96 -12.30 69.93 27.93
N ASN A 97 -10.97 69.91 27.76
CA ASN A 97 -10.19 68.68 27.69
C ASN A 97 -10.29 67.87 29.00
N GLN A 98 -10.19 68.51 30.16
CA GLN A 98 -10.36 67.85 31.46
C GLN A 98 -11.77 67.29 31.68
N LYS A 99 -12.81 67.84 31.04
CA LYS A 99 -14.15 67.25 31.03
C LYS A 99 -14.21 66.03 30.12
N MET A 100 -13.73 66.17 28.88
CA MET A 100 -13.68 65.08 27.90
C MET A 100 -12.89 63.86 28.40
N GLU A 101 -11.77 64.07 29.07
CA GLU A 101 -10.96 63.01 29.70
C GLU A 101 -11.74 62.28 30.80
N LYS A 102 -12.42 63.01 31.69
CA LYS A 102 -13.28 62.42 32.74
C LYS A 102 -14.50 61.69 32.17
N ASP A 103 -15.09 62.22 31.10
CA ASP A 103 -16.22 61.59 30.41
C ASP A 103 -15.77 60.30 29.70
N LEU A 104 -14.57 60.27 29.13
CA LEU A 104 -13.94 59.09 28.54
C LEU A 104 -13.62 58.03 29.61
N ASP A 105 -12.99 58.41 30.72
CA ASP A 105 -12.71 57.50 31.85
C ASP A 105 -14.00 56.90 32.42
N LEU A 106 -15.06 57.72 32.55
CA LEU A 106 -16.37 57.26 33.00
C LEU A 106 -17.02 56.30 31.99
N ALA A 107 -16.87 56.55 30.69
CA ALA A 107 -17.36 55.66 29.63
C ALA A 107 -16.60 54.33 29.60
N LEU A 108 -15.27 54.35 29.69
CA LEU A 108 -14.42 53.16 29.77
C LEU A 108 -14.75 52.33 31.02
N LYS A 109 -14.94 52.97 32.17
CA LYS A 109 -15.37 52.28 33.40
C LYS A 109 -16.73 51.60 33.22
N LYS A 110 -17.74 52.32 32.72
CA LYS A 110 -19.07 51.74 32.44
C LYS A 110 -18.99 50.57 31.44
N MET A 111 -18.15 50.66 30.43
CA MET A 111 -17.93 49.58 29.47
C MET A 111 -17.28 48.36 30.14
N GLY A 112 -16.32 48.56 31.04
CA GLY A 112 -15.73 47.49 31.86
C GLY A 112 -16.74 46.83 32.79
N ASP A 113 -17.54 47.61 33.50
CA ASP A 113 -18.62 47.12 34.38
C ASP A 113 -19.65 46.30 33.56
N LEU A 114 -20.06 46.79 32.39
CA LEU A 114 -20.95 46.07 31.46
C LEU A 114 -20.33 44.77 30.90
N LYS A 115 -19.02 44.75 30.56
CA LYS A 115 -18.32 43.53 30.13
C LYS A 115 -18.37 42.47 31.24
N VAL A 116 -18.07 42.86 32.48
CA VAL A 116 -18.11 41.96 33.65
C VAL A 116 -19.52 41.43 33.91
N ASP A 117 -20.55 42.27 33.83
CA ASP A 117 -21.93 41.82 34.04
C ASP A 117 -22.45 40.93 32.91
N LEU A 118 -22.01 41.14 31.66
CA LEU A 118 -22.30 40.24 30.55
C LEU A 118 -21.70 38.84 30.78
N PHE A 119 -20.45 38.75 31.27
CA PHE A 119 -19.84 37.47 31.65
C PHE A 119 -20.61 36.75 32.76
N LYS A 120 -20.95 37.45 33.86
CA LYS A 120 -21.72 36.85 34.96
C LYS A 120 -23.07 36.32 34.47
N ARG A 121 -23.74 37.06 33.58
CA ARG A 121 -25.02 36.66 32.99
C ARG A 121 -24.88 35.43 32.10
N ILE A 122 -23.87 35.35 31.23
CA ILE A 122 -23.73 34.16 30.37
C ILE A 122 -23.33 32.91 31.17
N GLU A 123 -22.54 33.05 32.23
CA GLU A 123 -22.20 31.90 33.10
C GLU A 123 -23.44 31.41 33.86
N SER A 124 -24.23 32.32 34.45
CA SER A 124 -25.50 31.96 35.11
C SER A 124 -26.51 31.33 34.15
N ILE A 125 -26.54 31.78 32.89
CA ILE A 125 -27.34 31.14 31.83
C ILE A 125 -26.79 29.73 31.53
N ARG A 126 -25.46 29.53 31.47
CA ARG A 126 -24.85 28.21 31.25
C ARG A 126 -25.18 27.23 32.38
N GLU A 127 -25.08 27.66 33.63
CA GLU A 127 -25.50 26.87 34.81
C GLU A 127 -26.99 26.51 34.73
N THR A 128 -27.84 27.49 34.40
CA THR A 128 -29.29 27.29 34.23
C THR A 128 -29.59 26.30 33.09
N MET A 129 -28.85 26.37 31.98
CA MET A 129 -28.96 25.45 30.85
C MET A 129 -28.51 24.03 31.20
N GLN A 130 -27.46 23.88 32.01
CA GLN A 130 -27.05 22.56 32.54
C GLN A 130 -28.15 21.97 33.44
N CYS A 131 -28.71 22.76 34.35
CA CYS A 131 -29.84 22.35 35.19
C CYS A 131 -31.06 21.95 34.34
N ARG A 132 -31.44 22.77 33.36
CA ARG A 132 -32.53 22.48 32.41
C ARG A 132 -32.29 21.17 31.66
N ASN A 133 -31.09 20.96 31.11
CA ASN A 133 -30.76 19.76 30.36
C ASN A 133 -30.77 18.51 31.26
N PHE A 134 -30.30 18.61 32.51
CA PHE A 134 -30.46 17.55 33.51
C PHE A 134 -31.94 17.24 33.79
N LEU A 135 -32.76 18.27 34.04
CA LEU A 135 -34.19 18.10 34.26
C LEU A 135 -34.87 17.43 33.07
N HIS A 136 -34.53 17.81 31.84
CA HIS A 136 -35.04 17.16 30.62
C HIS A 136 -34.59 15.70 30.52
N THR A 137 -33.36 15.36 30.91
CA THR A 137 -32.87 13.97 30.91
C THR A 137 -33.65 13.08 31.86
N VAL A 138 -34.14 13.63 32.97
CA VAL A 138 -34.95 12.89 33.96
C VAL A 138 -36.47 13.05 33.75
N SER A 139 -36.90 13.81 32.72
CA SER A 139 -38.31 14.04 32.41
C SER A 139 -39.02 12.79 31.86
N PRO A 140 -40.34 12.67 32.06
CA PRO A 140 -41.14 11.68 31.34
C PRO A 140 -41.09 11.88 29.82
N GLN A 141 -40.90 10.79 29.06
CA GLN A 141 -40.82 10.84 27.59
C GLN A 141 -42.05 11.48 26.91
N ALA A 142 -43.23 11.31 27.50
CA ALA A 142 -44.46 11.96 27.02
C ALA A 142 -44.39 13.49 27.11
N TRP A 143 -43.82 14.03 28.19
CA TRP A 143 -43.60 15.48 28.35
C TRP A 143 -42.55 15.99 27.37
N LEU A 144 -41.46 15.23 27.15
CA LEU A 144 -40.43 15.60 26.18
C LEU A 144 -40.97 15.69 24.74
N ALA A 145 -41.86 14.78 24.34
CA ALA A 145 -42.52 14.83 23.03
C ALA A 145 -43.41 16.07 22.87
N GLU A 146 -44.17 16.44 23.91
CA GLU A 146 -44.97 17.66 23.91
C GLU A 146 -44.10 18.93 23.88
N TYR A 147 -43.07 18.97 24.74
CA TYR A 147 -42.12 20.07 24.84
C TYR A 147 -41.38 20.31 23.51
N GLN A 148 -40.97 19.27 22.80
CA GLN A 148 -40.34 19.38 21.48
C GLN A 148 -41.24 20.08 20.45
N THR A 149 -42.55 19.85 20.49
CA THR A 149 -43.53 20.55 19.63
C THR A 149 -43.61 22.04 19.98
N ARG A 150 -43.54 22.37 21.28
CA ARG A 150 -43.58 23.76 21.78
C ARG A 150 -42.27 24.52 21.54
N ILE A 151 -41.11 23.84 21.46
CA ILE A 151 -39.84 24.46 21.05
C ILE A 151 -39.97 25.08 19.66
N GLU A 152 -40.55 24.36 18.70
CA GLU A 152 -40.65 24.86 17.32
C GLU A 152 -41.59 26.07 17.21
N GLN A 153 -42.68 26.10 18.00
CA GLN A 153 -43.55 27.26 18.13
C GLN A 153 -42.80 28.47 18.73
N HIS A 154 -42.10 28.26 19.85
CA HIS A 154 -41.29 29.30 20.49
C HIS A 154 -40.20 29.86 19.56
N ARG A 155 -39.61 29.02 18.70
CA ARG A 155 -38.59 29.42 17.71
C ARG A 155 -39.16 30.43 16.69
N VAL A 156 -40.38 30.21 16.21
CA VAL A 156 -41.07 31.13 15.28
C VAL A 156 -41.50 32.43 15.99
N GLU A 157 -42.00 32.34 17.23
CA GLU A 157 -42.41 33.52 18.00
C GLU A 157 -41.24 34.43 18.38
N SER A 158 -40.05 33.86 18.60
CA SER A 158 -38.85 34.57 19.05
C SER A 158 -37.96 35.11 17.93
N GLU A 159 -38.10 34.60 16.70
CA GLU A 159 -37.39 35.01 15.48
C GLU A 159 -37.28 36.54 15.29
N PRO A 160 -38.36 37.36 15.33
CA PRO A 160 -38.25 38.81 15.13
C PRO A 160 -37.47 39.54 16.22
N SER A 161 -37.44 39.01 17.45
CA SER A 161 -36.61 39.56 18.54
C SER A 161 -35.13 39.23 18.33
N MET A 162 -34.85 38.04 17.77
CA MET A 162 -33.51 37.58 17.44
C MET A 162 -32.90 38.32 16.25
N ASP A 163 -33.67 38.58 15.20
CA ASP A 163 -33.23 39.39 14.08
C ASP A 163 -32.86 40.81 14.51
N ARG A 164 -33.67 41.41 15.40
CA ARG A 164 -33.37 42.71 15.99
C ARG A 164 -32.07 42.68 16.80
N LEU A 165 -31.89 41.70 17.69
CA LEU A 165 -30.68 41.56 18.49
C LEU A 165 -29.44 41.37 17.59
N ASN A 166 -29.56 40.59 16.52
CA ASN A 166 -28.48 40.35 15.57
C ASN A 166 -28.14 41.63 14.76
N GLN A 167 -29.14 42.45 14.42
CA GLN A 167 -28.92 43.77 13.79
C GLN A 167 -28.23 44.76 14.76
N GLU A 168 -28.68 44.84 16.01
CA GLU A 168 -28.05 45.69 17.04
C GLU A 168 -26.60 45.24 17.32
N PHE A 169 -26.33 43.93 17.32
CA PHE A 169 -24.98 43.38 17.42
C PHE A 169 -24.11 43.68 16.18
N GLN A 170 -24.65 43.58 14.96
CA GLN A 170 -23.91 43.97 13.75
C GLN A 170 -23.60 45.46 13.72
N TYR A 171 -24.51 46.31 14.20
CA TYR A 171 -24.25 47.74 14.37
C TYR A 171 -23.11 47.98 15.37
N PHE A 172 -23.11 47.30 16.53
CA PHE A 172 -21.99 47.34 17.48
C PHE A 172 -20.66 46.90 16.84
N MET A 173 -20.66 45.78 16.12
CA MET A 173 -19.48 45.26 15.42
C MET A 173 -18.96 46.20 14.31
N ALA A 174 -19.83 46.99 13.67
CA ALA A 174 -19.43 47.99 12.68
C ALA A 174 -18.72 49.21 13.31
N HIS A 175 -19.01 49.54 14.59
CA HIS A 175 -18.46 50.71 15.28
C HIS A 175 -17.29 50.37 16.21
N MET A 176 -17.26 49.16 16.77
CA MET A 176 -16.25 48.67 17.73
C MET A 176 -15.38 47.53 17.18
N GLY A 177 -15.54 47.20 15.90
CA GLY A 177 -14.99 46.01 15.26
C GLY A 177 -13.47 45.85 15.41
N GLY A 178 -13.05 44.75 16.03
CA GLY A 178 -11.65 44.36 16.17
C GLY A 178 -11.00 44.68 17.52
N MET A 179 -11.64 45.49 18.37
CA MET A 179 -11.08 45.87 19.69
C MET A 179 -11.16 44.73 20.73
N ASP A 180 -12.22 43.92 20.70
CA ASP A 180 -12.44 42.85 21.69
C ASP A 180 -13.15 41.62 21.09
N LYS A 181 -12.36 40.57 20.80
CA LYS A 181 -12.84 39.31 20.22
C LYS A 181 -13.60 38.44 21.23
N GLU A 182 -13.47 38.71 22.53
CA GLU A 182 -14.13 37.92 23.57
C GLU A 182 -15.62 38.28 23.65
N ILE A 183 -15.94 39.57 23.62
CA ILE A 183 -17.33 40.06 23.59
C ILE A 183 -18.05 39.52 22.34
N GLU A 184 -17.39 39.53 21.18
CA GLU A 184 -17.95 38.97 19.94
C GLU A 184 -18.35 37.49 20.11
N LYS A 185 -17.47 36.68 20.73
CA LYS A 185 -17.73 35.27 21.02
C LYS A 185 -18.91 35.10 21.99
N ILE A 186 -18.96 35.89 23.06
CA ILE A 186 -19.98 35.82 24.12
C ILE A 186 -21.36 36.18 23.58
N VAL A 187 -21.48 37.24 22.77
CA VAL A 187 -22.78 37.62 22.19
C VAL A 187 -23.25 36.59 21.16
N LYS A 188 -22.34 36.00 20.37
CA LYS A 188 -22.66 34.87 19.49
C LYS A 188 -23.10 33.62 20.27
N GLU A 189 -22.43 33.30 21.37
CA GLU A 189 -22.81 32.20 22.28
C GLU A 189 -24.19 32.45 22.89
N PHE A 190 -24.48 33.67 23.36
CA PHE A 190 -25.79 34.07 23.88
C PHE A 190 -26.89 33.97 22.80
N ILE A 191 -26.63 34.44 21.58
CA ILE A 191 -27.57 34.34 20.44
C ILE A 191 -27.92 32.87 20.16
N GLU A 192 -26.94 31.97 20.19
CA GLU A 192 -27.17 30.55 19.91
C GLU A 192 -27.82 29.80 21.09
N ILE A 193 -27.49 30.18 22.33
CA ILE A 193 -28.20 29.72 23.53
C ILE A 193 -29.67 30.15 23.47
N PHE A 194 -29.97 31.37 23.03
CA PHE A 194 -31.34 31.85 22.93
C PHE A 194 -32.13 31.12 21.83
N LYS A 195 -31.55 30.86 20.65
CA LYS A 195 -32.19 30.01 19.62
C LYS A 195 -32.45 28.58 20.09
N SER A 196 -31.57 28.03 20.94
CA SER A 196 -31.71 26.70 21.55
C SER A 196 -32.44 26.74 22.91
N SER A 197 -32.99 27.89 23.28
CA SER A 197 -33.88 28.05 24.41
C SER A 197 -35.30 27.78 23.95
N GLY A 198 -35.87 26.69 24.46
CA GLY A 198 -37.30 26.43 24.35
C GLY A 198 -38.11 27.34 25.27
N PRO A 199 -39.44 27.19 25.27
CA PRO A 199 -40.34 27.96 26.12
C PRO A 199 -40.04 27.73 27.61
N GLU A 200 -40.41 28.70 28.46
CA GLU A 200 -40.26 28.65 29.91
C GLU A 200 -41.26 27.65 30.55
N LEU A 201 -40.99 26.36 30.34
CA LEU A 201 -41.80 25.24 30.84
C LEU A 201 -40.89 24.25 31.55
N LEU A 202 -41.10 24.11 32.85
CA LEU A 202 -40.43 23.08 33.65
C LEU A 202 -41.27 21.79 33.68
N PRO A 203 -40.62 20.61 33.63
CA PRO A 203 -41.29 19.31 33.73
C PRO A 203 -41.86 19.01 35.12
N PHE A 204 -41.31 19.66 36.15
CA PHE A 204 -41.69 19.49 37.55
C PHE A 204 -42.24 20.80 38.10
N LYS A 205 -43.32 20.72 38.87
CA LYS A 205 -43.93 21.90 39.52
C LYS A 205 -43.41 22.09 40.94
N GLU A 206 -43.01 21.01 41.60
CA GLU A 206 -42.41 21.03 42.92
C GLU A 206 -41.03 20.36 42.94
N GLY A 207 -40.12 20.82 43.79
CA GLY A 207 -38.81 20.17 43.98
C GLY A 207 -38.90 18.77 44.64
N SER A 208 -40.05 18.47 45.26
CA SER A 208 -40.42 17.15 45.76
C SER A 208 -40.47 16.11 44.63
N ASP A 209 -41.03 16.47 43.46
CA ASP A 209 -41.16 15.60 42.28
C ASP A 209 -39.78 15.12 41.80
N ILE A 210 -38.82 16.04 41.70
CA ILE A 210 -37.43 15.75 41.29
C ILE A 210 -36.81 14.73 42.26
N SER A 211 -37.04 14.90 43.57
CA SER A 211 -36.55 13.97 44.60
C SER A 211 -37.15 12.56 44.47
N VAL A 212 -38.41 12.45 44.04
CA VAL A 212 -39.06 11.16 43.75
C VAL A 212 -38.47 10.51 42.50
N VAL A 213 -38.22 11.28 41.44
CA VAL A 213 -37.58 10.78 40.22
C VAL A 213 -36.16 10.30 40.49
N ILE A 214 -35.34 11.09 41.21
CA ILE A 214 -33.96 10.70 41.57
C ILE A 214 -33.96 9.40 42.40
N LYS A 215 -34.81 9.28 43.43
CA LYS A 215 -34.94 8.04 44.22
C LYS A 215 -35.40 6.84 43.39
N LYS A 216 -36.24 7.07 42.37
CA LYS A 216 -36.64 6.02 41.42
C LYS A 216 -35.48 5.60 40.52
N MET A 217 -34.68 6.55 40.02
CA MET A 217 -33.48 6.26 39.24
C MET A 217 -32.42 5.54 40.06
N GLU A 218 -32.20 5.96 41.32
CA GLU A 218 -31.34 5.28 42.28
C GLU A 218 -31.79 3.83 42.49
N LYS A 219 -33.08 3.59 42.76
CA LYS A 219 -33.65 2.24 42.89
C LYS A 219 -33.44 1.40 41.63
N ASN A 220 -33.76 1.94 40.45
CA ASN A 220 -33.57 1.24 39.18
C ASN A 220 -32.08 0.88 38.95
N ASN A 221 -31.17 1.81 39.24
CA ASN A 221 -29.72 1.59 39.11
C ASN A 221 -29.24 0.51 40.09
N MET A 222 -29.74 0.50 41.32
CA MET A 222 -29.47 -0.55 42.31
C MET A 222 -30.01 -1.92 41.87
N GLU A 223 -31.22 -1.97 41.28
CA GLU A 223 -31.77 -3.20 40.69
C GLU A 223 -30.90 -3.71 39.52
N MET A 224 -30.43 -2.82 38.64
CA MET A 224 -29.50 -3.17 37.56
C MET A 224 -28.15 -3.66 38.10
N LEU A 225 -27.60 -3.04 39.15
CA LEU A 225 -26.36 -3.49 39.80
C LEU A 225 -26.51 -4.88 40.45
N VAL A 226 -27.65 -5.17 41.06
CA VAL A 226 -27.98 -6.51 41.58
C VAL A 226 -28.07 -7.52 40.43
N HIS A 227 -28.70 -7.16 39.31
CA HIS A 227 -28.76 -8.02 38.13
C HIS A 227 -27.36 -8.30 37.55
N ILE A 228 -26.53 -7.27 37.34
CA ILE A 228 -25.14 -7.41 36.88
C ILE A 228 -24.33 -8.32 37.83
N ARG A 229 -24.49 -8.14 39.15
CA ARG A 229 -23.85 -9.00 40.15
C ARG A 229 -24.36 -10.44 40.12
N SER A 230 -25.63 -10.66 39.78
CA SER A 230 -26.18 -12.01 39.61
C SER A 230 -25.57 -12.74 38.40
N LEU A 231 -25.30 -12.02 37.30
CA LEU A 231 -24.65 -12.55 36.10
C LEU A 231 -23.17 -12.91 36.30
N GLN A 232 -22.50 -12.35 37.33
CA GLN A 232 -21.09 -12.61 37.60
C GLN A 232 -20.77 -14.10 37.80
N LYS A 233 -21.66 -14.86 38.46
CA LYS A 233 -21.47 -16.30 38.68
C LYS A 233 -21.63 -17.12 37.39
N PRO A 234 -22.76 -17.03 36.64
CA PRO A 234 -22.91 -17.65 35.33
C PRO A 234 -21.74 -17.38 34.38
N LEU A 235 -21.25 -16.14 34.27
CA LEU A 235 -20.13 -15.79 33.39
C LEU A 235 -18.80 -16.45 33.78
N VAL A 236 -18.59 -16.73 35.07
CA VAL A 236 -17.41 -17.48 35.55
C VAL A 236 -17.57 -18.98 35.30
N GLU A 237 -18.78 -19.51 35.45
CA GLU A 237 -19.11 -20.92 35.19
C GLU A 237 -19.07 -21.25 33.68
N GLU A 238 -19.60 -20.36 32.84
CA GLU A 238 -19.50 -20.41 31.38
C GLU A 238 -18.04 -20.41 30.92
N ARG A 239 -17.21 -19.49 31.45
CA ARG A 239 -15.78 -19.42 31.12
C ARG A 239 -15.05 -20.73 31.46
N LYS A 240 -15.28 -21.28 32.66
CA LYS A 240 -14.71 -22.58 33.06
C LYS A 240 -15.19 -23.73 32.18
N THR A 241 -16.45 -23.69 31.77
CA THR A 241 -17.02 -24.70 30.85
C THR A 241 -16.36 -24.59 29.47
N LEU A 242 -16.17 -23.39 28.94
CA LEU A 242 -15.49 -23.12 27.68
C LEU A 242 -14.01 -23.55 27.71
N GLU A 243 -13.31 -23.28 28.81
CA GLU A 243 -11.94 -23.78 29.05
C GLU A 243 -11.89 -25.31 29.06
N GLY A 244 -12.80 -25.97 29.77
CA GLY A 244 -12.92 -27.43 29.78
C GLY A 244 -13.21 -28.03 28.40
N VAL A 245 -14.14 -27.43 27.64
CA VAL A 245 -14.46 -27.83 26.27
C VAL A 245 -13.27 -27.63 25.33
N SER A 246 -12.49 -26.56 25.52
CA SER A 246 -11.26 -26.33 24.74
C SER A 246 -10.21 -27.41 24.97
N GLU A 247 -10.01 -27.86 26.21
CA GLU A 247 -9.10 -28.97 26.51
C GLU A 247 -9.60 -30.31 25.96
N VAL A 248 -10.91 -30.58 25.97
CA VAL A 248 -11.49 -31.77 25.32
C VAL A 248 -11.20 -31.75 23.82
N PHE A 249 -11.46 -30.65 23.11
CA PHE A 249 -11.18 -30.53 21.69
C PHE A 249 -9.68 -30.64 21.36
N LYS A 250 -8.78 -30.13 22.20
CA LYS A 250 -7.33 -30.37 22.04
C LYS A 250 -7.00 -31.86 22.17
N GLY A 251 -7.63 -32.57 23.10
CA GLY A 251 -7.53 -34.02 23.24
C GLY A 251 -7.97 -34.76 21.97
N GLU A 252 -9.15 -34.44 21.45
CA GLU A 252 -9.69 -35.02 20.22
C GLU A 252 -8.79 -34.75 19.00
N VAL A 253 -8.30 -33.52 18.83
CA VAL A 253 -7.37 -33.16 17.74
C VAL A 253 -6.08 -33.97 17.83
N ASN A 254 -5.51 -34.12 19.04
CA ASN A 254 -4.31 -34.94 19.23
C ASN A 254 -4.54 -36.42 18.88
N GLU A 255 -5.72 -36.96 19.20
CA GLU A 255 -6.11 -38.34 18.86
C GLU A 255 -6.33 -38.53 17.35
N VAL A 256 -6.94 -37.55 16.67
CA VAL A 256 -7.04 -37.52 15.20
C VAL A 256 -5.64 -37.46 14.55
N VAL A 257 -4.72 -36.66 15.10
CA VAL A 257 -3.33 -36.61 14.63
C VAL A 257 -2.60 -37.94 14.85
N ARG A 258 -2.79 -38.60 15.99
CA ARG A 258 -2.22 -39.93 16.30
C ARG A 258 -2.72 -40.98 15.29
N THR A 259 -4.03 -41.08 15.11
CA THR A 259 -4.64 -42.06 14.19
C THR A 259 -4.27 -41.78 12.73
N LEU A 260 -4.21 -40.52 12.29
CA LEU A 260 -3.74 -40.15 10.96
C LEU A 260 -2.26 -40.55 10.72
N LYS A 261 -1.40 -40.41 11.74
CA LYS A 261 -0.01 -40.86 11.68
C LYS A 261 0.08 -42.38 11.51
N GLU A 262 -0.67 -43.14 12.31
CA GLU A 262 -0.75 -44.61 12.20
C GLU A 262 -1.27 -45.07 10.84
N ILE A 263 -2.28 -44.41 10.28
CA ILE A 263 -2.78 -44.67 8.92
C ILE A 263 -1.69 -44.39 7.88
N THR A 264 -0.95 -43.29 8.03
CA THR A 264 0.14 -42.89 7.11
C THR A 264 1.29 -43.90 7.12
N GLU A 265 1.71 -44.35 8.31
CA GLU A 265 2.73 -45.38 8.48
C GLU A 265 2.29 -46.72 7.85
N ASN A 266 1.06 -47.18 8.16
CA ASN A 266 0.48 -48.38 7.56
C ASN A 266 0.36 -48.30 6.04
N TYR A 267 -0.07 -47.15 5.50
CA TYR A 267 -0.13 -46.91 4.06
C TYR A 267 1.27 -46.97 3.41
N SER A 268 2.29 -46.39 4.04
CA SER A 268 3.65 -46.43 3.51
C SER A 268 4.19 -47.87 3.41
N PHE A 269 3.96 -48.68 4.45
CA PHE A 269 4.31 -50.10 4.47
C PHE A 269 3.55 -50.92 3.41
N LEU A 270 2.24 -50.71 3.27
CA LEU A 270 1.42 -51.36 2.24
C LEU A 270 1.87 -50.99 0.82
N LYS A 271 2.22 -49.72 0.59
CA LYS A 271 2.74 -49.23 -0.69
C LYS A 271 4.08 -49.87 -1.06
N GLU A 272 5.00 -49.99 -0.09
CA GLU A 272 6.27 -50.69 -0.31
C GLU A 272 6.04 -52.18 -0.60
N ARG A 273 5.15 -52.84 0.18
CA ARG A 273 4.80 -54.25 -0.04
C ARG A 273 4.23 -54.50 -1.44
N ASN A 274 3.33 -53.62 -1.92
CA ASN A 274 2.78 -53.73 -3.26
C ASN A 274 3.86 -53.53 -4.34
N ALA A 275 4.74 -52.54 -4.21
CA ALA A 275 5.85 -52.34 -5.15
C ALA A 275 6.77 -53.57 -5.25
N ARG A 276 7.03 -54.26 -4.12
CA ARG A 276 7.76 -55.54 -4.11
C ARG A 276 7.00 -56.65 -4.84
N LEU A 277 5.68 -56.77 -4.64
CA LEU A 277 4.84 -57.75 -5.33
C LEU A 277 4.76 -57.49 -6.84
N ASP A 278 4.63 -56.23 -7.26
CA ASP A 278 4.61 -55.84 -8.68
C ASP A 278 5.93 -56.21 -9.38
N SER A 279 7.08 -56.03 -8.71
CA SER A 279 8.38 -56.49 -9.22
C SER A 279 8.42 -58.01 -9.40
N ILE A 280 7.95 -58.77 -8.41
CA ILE A 280 7.91 -60.25 -8.48
C ILE A 280 6.99 -60.71 -9.62
N ILE A 281 5.82 -60.09 -9.78
CA ILE A 281 4.89 -60.39 -10.89
C ILE A 281 5.54 -60.05 -12.25
N HIS A 282 6.26 -58.93 -12.35
CA HIS A 282 6.99 -58.56 -13.55
C HIS A 282 8.07 -59.59 -13.93
N ASP A 283 8.89 -60.01 -12.95
CA ASP A 283 9.96 -60.98 -13.15
C ASP A 283 9.42 -62.38 -13.49
N MET A 284 8.37 -62.85 -12.80
CA MET A 284 7.67 -64.09 -13.17
C MET A 284 7.07 -64.01 -14.58
N THR A 285 6.42 -62.89 -14.93
CA THR A 285 5.84 -62.69 -16.27
C THR A 285 6.93 -62.71 -17.35
N LYS A 286 8.09 -62.11 -17.09
CA LYS A 286 9.26 -62.12 -17.97
C LYS A 286 9.82 -63.53 -18.14
N TYR A 287 9.96 -64.29 -17.04
CA TYR A 287 10.38 -65.69 -17.07
C TYR A 287 9.41 -66.58 -17.86
N PHE A 288 8.10 -66.51 -17.58
CA PHE A 288 7.09 -67.28 -18.32
C PHE A 288 7.05 -66.91 -19.81
N LYS A 289 7.19 -65.63 -20.17
CA LYS A 289 7.31 -65.20 -21.58
C LYS A 289 8.53 -65.83 -22.27
N GLN A 290 9.66 -65.92 -21.59
CA GLN A 290 10.86 -66.58 -22.12
C GLN A 290 10.66 -68.09 -22.31
N GLN A 291 10.00 -68.77 -21.36
CA GLN A 291 9.70 -70.21 -21.46
C GLN A 291 8.70 -70.51 -22.60
N VAL A 292 7.61 -69.75 -22.71
CA VAL A 292 6.60 -69.92 -23.76
C VAL A 292 7.16 -69.58 -25.16
N ALA A 293 8.11 -68.63 -25.23
CA ALA A 293 8.83 -68.29 -26.46
C ALA A 293 10.08 -69.16 -26.71
N SER A 294 10.30 -70.24 -25.96
CA SER A 294 11.42 -71.16 -26.21
C SER A 294 11.34 -71.74 -27.63
N PRO A 295 12.48 -71.86 -28.36
CA PRO A 295 12.49 -72.50 -29.66
C PRO A 295 12.10 -73.98 -29.61
N GLU A 296 12.22 -74.70 -28.49
CA GLU A 296 11.61 -76.04 -28.34
C GLU A 296 10.07 -75.95 -28.39
N VAL A 297 9.47 -75.19 -27.48
CA VAL A 297 8.01 -75.07 -27.34
C VAL A 297 7.36 -74.54 -28.63
N LEU A 298 8.01 -73.58 -29.30
CA LEU A 298 7.55 -73.08 -30.60
C LEU A 298 7.66 -74.12 -31.72
N ARG A 299 8.69 -74.98 -31.72
CA ARG A 299 8.80 -76.11 -32.67
C ARG A 299 7.73 -77.15 -32.41
N ASP A 300 7.51 -77.55 -31.16
CA ASP A 300 6.47 -78.52 -30.79
C ASP A 300 5.07 -77.99 -31.12
N ARG A 301 4.81 -76.70 -30.87
CA ARG A 301 3.56 -76.04 -31.23
C ARG A 301 3.35 -75.92 -32.74
N ALA A 302 4.42 -75.79 -33.53
CA ALA A 302 4.35 -75.80 -35.00
C ALA A 302 4.16 -77.22 -35.56
N LEU A 303 4.79 -78.23 -34.96
CA LEU A 303 4.57 -79.65 -35.27
C LEU A 303 3.13 -80.06 -34.99
N LEU A 304 2.59 -79.68 -33.83
CA LEU A 304 1.19 -79.89 -33.45
C LEU A 304 0.23 -79.23 -34.45
N GLU A 305 0.52 -78.01 -34.90
CA GLU A 305 -0.32 -77.33 -35.90
C GLU A 305 -0.26 -78.00 -37.28
N SER A 306 0.90 -78.54 -37.66
CA SER A 306 1.06 -79.35 -38.87
C SER A 306 0.23 -80.63 -38.80
N LEU A 307 0.27 -81.34 -37.67
CA LEU A 307 -0.52 -82.54 -37.42
C LEU A 307 -2.02 -82.24 -37.41
N TYR A 308 -2.44 -81.16 -36.73
CA TYR A 308 -3.82 -80.68 -36.70
C TYR A 308 -4.36 -80.41 -38.12
N LYS A 309 -3.58 -79.70 -38.95
CA LYS A 309 -3.95 -79.39 -40.34
C LYS A 309 -4.08 -80.63 -41.24
N GLN A 310 -3.37 -81.72 -40.93
CA GLN A 310 -3.40 -82.98 -41.69
C GLN A 310 -4.55 -83.90 -41.25
N VAL A 311 -4.78 -84.04 -39.94
CA VAL A 311 -5.72 -85.01 -39.37
C VAL A 311 -7.15 -84.44 -39.29
N VAL A 312 -7.31 -83.16 -38.92
CA VAL A 312 -8.62 -82.55 -38.66
C VAL A 312 -9.12 -81.79 -39.89
N LYS A 313 -10.31 -82.18 -40.39
CA LYS A 313 -10.90 -81.61 -41.63
C LYS A 313 -11.66 -80.30 -41.39
N SER A 314 -12.40 -80.18 -40.29
CA SER A 314 -13.13 -78.97 -39.89
C SER A 314 -12.28 -78.17 -38.90
N ARG A 315 -11.70 -77.05 -39.35
CA ARG A 315 -10.69 -76.31 -38.58
C ARG A 315 -11.29 -75.08 -37.90
N LYS A 316 -10.97 -74.86 -36.62
CA LYS A 316 -11.23 -73.58 -35.93
C LYS A 316 -10.18 -72.54 -36.33
N SER A 317 -10.55 -71.25 -36.28
CA SER A 317 -9.70 -70.14 -36.77
C SER A 317 -8.37 -69.99 -36.01
N LYS A 318 -8.39 -70.13 -34.68
CA LYS A 318 -7.21 -70.06 -33.79
C LYS A 318 -7.36 -71.02 -32.60
N PRO A 319 -7.09 -72.32 -32.74
CA PRO A 319 -7.20 -73.26 -31.63
C PRO A 319 -6.01 -73.12 -30.65
N THR A 320 -6.27 -73.36 -29.38
CA THR A 320 -5.27 -73.50 -28.31
C THR A 320 -4.55 -74.83 -28.46
N ALA A 321 -3.31 -74.95 -27.96
CA ALA A 321 -2.53 -76.19 -28.08
C ALA A 321 -3.23 -77.43 -27.46
N THR A 322 -3.92 -77.25 -26.34
CA THR A 322 -4.73 -78.29 -25.68
C THR A 322 -5.94 -78.70 -26.52
N GLU A 323 -6.61 -77.74 -27.17
CA GLU A 323 -7.74 -77.98 -28.07
C GLU A 323 -7.30 -78.72 -29.33
N MET A 324 -6.16 -78.35 -29.93
CA MET A 324 -5.58 -79.08 -31.06
C MET A 324 -5.31 -80.54 -30.70
N TRP A 325 -4.69 -80.80 -29.55
CA TRP A 325 -4.41 -82.16 -29.10
C TRP A 325 -5.69 -82.99 -28.91
N LYS A 326 -6.73 -82.41 -28.29
CA LYS A 326 -8.00 -83.11 -28.07
C LYS A 326 -8.71 -83.45 -29.38
N GLU A 327 -8.80 -82.50 -30.31
CA GLU A 327 -9.44 -82.71 -31.62
C GLU A 327 -8.65 -83.69 -32.51
N ILE A 328 -7.32 -83.73 -32.37
CA ILE A 328 -6.46 -84.76 -33.00
C ILE A 328 -6.73 -86.14 -32.43
N ASP A 329 -6.83 -86.28 -31.10
CA ASP A 329 -7.09 -87.56 -30.44
C ASP A 329 -8.49 -88.10 -30.78
N GLU A 330 -9.51 -87.24 -30.72
CA GLU A 330 -10.88 -87.55 -31.19
C GLU A 330 -10.86 -88.06 -32.64
N ALA A 331 -10.14 -87.37 -33.56
CA ALA A 331 -10.00 -87.80 -34.94
C ALA A 331 -9.21 -89.12 -35.12
N PHE A 332 -8.21 -89.40 -34.27
CA PHE A 332 -7.50 -90.68 -34.27
C PHE A 332 -8.36 -91.83 -33.75
N VAL A 333 -9.18 -91.61 -32.72
CA VAL A 333 -10.19 -92.58 -32.25
C VAL A 333 -11.17 -92.89 -33.38
N ASP A 334 -11.66 -91.86 -34.07
CA ASP A 334 -12.54 -91.98 -35.23
C ASP A 334 -11.94 -92.81 -36.38
N ILE A 335 -10.65 -92.57 -36.68
CA ILE A 335 -9.89 -93.34 -37.67
C ILE A 335 -9.73 -94.79 -37.20
N ARG A 336 -9.41 -95.03 -35.92
CA ARG A 336 -9.24 -96.38 -35.36
C ARG A 336 -10.55 -97.18 -35.41
N CYS A 337 -11.69 -96.56 -35.09
CA CYS A 337 -13.01 -97.18 -35.23
C CYS A 337 -13.31 -97.55 -36.68
N LYS A 338 -13.01 -96.67 -37.64
CA LYS A 338 -13.13 -96.98 -39.07
C LYS A 338 -12.21 -98.12 -39.50
N VAL A 339 -10.96 -98.17 -39.04
CA VAL A 339 -10.03 -99.28 -39.32
C VAL A 339 -10.54 -100.61 -38.75
N GLY A 340 -11.11 -100.60 -37.54
CA GLY A 340 -11.68 -101.79 -36.89
C GLY A 340 -12.91 -102.39 -37.59
N SER A 341 -13.58 -101.62 -38.48
CA SER A 341 -14.74 -102.09 -39.25
C SER A 341 -14.41 -102.88 -40.53
N PHE A 342 -13.14 -102.92 -40.95
CA PHE A 342 -12.74 -103.66 -42.17
C PHE A 342 -12.43 -105.13 -41.87
N SER A 343 -12.71 -106.00 -42.83
CA SER A 343 -12.30 -107.41 -42.77
C SER A 343 -10.77 -107.55 -42.89
N LYS A 344 -10.20 -108.65 -42.36
CA LYS A 344 -8.75 -108.91 -42.38
C LYS A 344 -8.16 -108.86 -43.79
N ASP A 345 -8.89 -109.34 -44.80
CA ASP A 345 -8.45 -109.36 -46.20
C ASP A 345 -8.45 -107.96 -46.84
N GLU A 346 -9.40 -107.11 -46.47
CA GLU A 346 -9.43 -105.70 -46.90
C GLU A 346 -8.31 -104.88 -46.25
N ILE A 347 -8.01 -105.15 -44.98
CA ILE A 347 -6.89 -104.55 -44.26
C ILE A 347 -5.57 -104.92 -44.95
N GLU A 348 -5.34 -106.19 -45.28
CA GLU A 348 -4.09 -106.60 -45.94
C GLU A 348 -3.97 -106.02 -47.37
N LYS A 349 -5.05 -106.02 -48.16
CA LYS A 349 -5.07 -105.37 -49.48
C LYS A 349 -4.71 -103.88 -49.37
N ARG A 350 -5.35 -103.15 -48.44
CA ARG A 350 -5.04 -101.73 -48.19
C ARG A 350 -3.62 -101.55 -47.66
N ARG A 351 -3.11 -102.44 -46.80
CA ARG A 351 -1.73 -102.41 -46.30
C ARG A 351 -0.72 -102.53 -47.43
N ILE A 352 -0.93 -103.44 -48.38
CA ILE A 352 -0.08 -103.60 -49.57
C ILE A 352 -0.13 -102.33 -50.43
N THR A 353 -1.32 -101.78 -50.72
CA THR A 353 -1.45 -100.53 -51.50
C THR A 353 -0.79 -99.34 -50.80
N ILE A 354 -0.98 -99.17 -49.49
CA ILE A 354 -0.39 -98.11 -48.68
C ILE A 354 1.14 -98.26 -48.63
N ASN A 355 1.66 -99.47 -48.47
CA ASN A 355 3.11 -99.71 -48.45
C ASN A 355 3.74 -99.45 -49.83
N MET A 356 3.06 -99.82 -50.92
CA MET A 356 3.47 -99.46 -52.29
C MET A 356 3.46 -97.94 -52.52
N MET A 357 2.43 -97.23 -52.04
CA MET A 357 2.38 -95.77 -52.14
C MET A 357 3.43 -95.09 -51.25
N SER A 358 3.64 -95.57 -50.03
CA SER A 358 4.63 -95.04 -49.08
C SER A 358 6.06 -95.24 -49.60
N THR A 359 6.39 -96.42 -50.13
CA THR A 359 7.69 -96.67 -50.78
C THR A 359 7.88 -95.86 -52.05
N ARG A 360 6.82 -95.57 -52.82
CA ARG A 360 6.87 -94.62 -53.94
C ARG A 360 7.12 -93.19 -53.46
N GLN A 361 6.39 -92.71 -52.46
CA GLN A 361 6.57 -91.37 -51.88
C GLN A 361 7.95 -91.20 -51.25
N LEU A 362 8.48 -92.21 -50.57
CA LEU A 362 9.85 -92.23 -50.07
C LEU A 362 10.88 -92.10 -51.21
N LYS A 363 10.72 -92.86 -52.31
CA LYS A 363 11.59 -92.73 -53.50
C LYS A 363 11.45 -91.36 -54.18
N GLU A 364 10.27 -90.75 -54.18
CA GLU A 364 10.06 -89.39 -54.72
C GLU A 364 10.67 -88.32 -53.79
N ALA A 365 10.54 -88.47 -52.47
CA ALA A 365 11.17 -87.61 -51.46
C ALA A 365 12.70 -87.74 -51.44
N GLU A 366 13.24 -88.94 -51.64
CA GLU A 366 14.67 -89.19 -51.77
C GLU A 366 15.22 -88.58 -53.07
N LYS A 367 14.50 -88.71 -54.20
CA LYS A 367 14.82 -87.97 -55.43
C LYS A 367 14.76 -86.45 -55.23
N ALA A 368 13.79 -85.94 -54.48
CA ALA A 368 13.69 -84.51 -54.16
C ALA A 368 14.85 -84.05 -53.27
N ARG A 369 15.20 -84.80 -52.22
CA ARG A 369 16.38 -84.55 -51.37
C ARG A 369 17.67 -84.56 -52.19
N ASN A 370 17.84 -85.54 -53.08
CA ASN A 370 19.02 -85.62 -53.95
C ASN A 370 19.07 -84.47 -54.96
N ARG A 371 17.93 -83.97 -55.46
CA ARG A 371 17.85 -82.73 -56.24
C ARG A 371 18.22 -81.49 -55.42
N VAL A 372 17.80 -81.39 -54.16
CA VAL A 372 18.22 -80.29 -53.26
C VAL A 372 19.72 -80.35 -53.01
N ILE A 373 20.29 -81.53 -52.74
CA ILE A 373 21.74 -81.72 -52.58
C ILE A 373 22.49 -81.35 -53.88
N GLN A 374 21.97 -81.72 -55.06
CA GLN A 374 22.52 -81.31 -56.35
C GLN A 374 22.42 -79.80 -56.57
N MET A 375 21.30 -79.16 -56.21
CA MET A 375 21.16 -77.70 -56.24
C MET A 375 22.12 -77.02 -55.26
N GLU A 376 22.32 -77.53 -54.05
CA GLU A 376 23.32 -77.02 -53.11
C GLU A 376 24.74 -77.18 -53.65
N GLN A 377 25.06 -78.31 -54.30
CA GLN A 377 26.35 -78.52 -54.96
C GLN A 377 26.53 -77.58 -56.15
N MET A 378 25.49 -77.35 -56.96
CA MET A 378 25.49 -76.34 -58.04
C MET A 378 25.65 -74.93 -57.47
N VAL A 379 24.94 -74.55 -56.41
CA VAL A 379 25.06 -73.24 -55.75
C VAL A 379 26.45 -73.08 -55.12
N LYS A 380 27.02 -74.13 -54.52
CA LYS A 380 28.43 -74.15 -54.08
C LYS A 380 29.39 -74.00 -55.26
N GLY A 381 29.11 -74.65 -56.39
CA GLY A 381 29.87 -74.52 -57.64
C GLY A 381 29.82 -73.11 -58.23
N VAL A 382 28.63 -72.52 -58.30
CA VAL A 382 28.38 -71.13 -58.74
C VAL A 382 29.09 -70.15 -57.81
N ARG A 383 28.94 -70.30 -56.48
CA ARG A 383 29.71 -69.49 -55.50
C ARG A 383 31.22 -69.66 -55.69
N LYS A 384 31.70 -70.87 -55.99
CA LYS A 384 33.11 -71.15 -56.28
C LYS A 384 33.59 -70.57 -57.61
N SER A 385 32.73 -70.40 -58.63
CA SER A 385 33.07 -69.68 -59.87
C SER A 385 32.97 -68.15 -59.73
N PHE A 386 32.23 -67.64 -58.74
CA PHE A 386 32.30 -66.23 -58.32
C PHE A 386 33.49 -65.92 -57.40
N TRP A 387 34.24 -66.94 -56.97
CA TRP A 387 35.53 -66.77 -56.32
C TRP A 387 36.64 -66.81 -57.38
N ALA A 388 37.57 -65.85 -57.32
CA ALA A 388 38.68 -65.80 -58.25
C ALA A 388 39.45 -67.14 -58.26
N PRO A 389 39.98 -67.61 -59.41
CA PRO A 389 40.78 -68.82 -59.46
C PRO A 389 41.93 -68.71 -58.47
N ALA A 390 42.04 -69.67 -57.54
CA ALA A 390 43.11 -69.68 -56.55
C ALA A 390 44.45 -69.61 -57.27
N LEU A 391 45.21 -68.53 -57.03
CA LEU A 391 46.48 -68.26 -57.71
C LEU A 391 47.41 -69.46 -57.52
N SER A 392 47.70 -70.15 -58.63
CA SER A 392 48.39 -71.43 -58.64
C SER A 392 49.85 -71.28 -58.19
N GLY A 393 50.08 -71.40 -56.88
CA GLY A 393 51.40 -71.42 -56.25
C GLY A 393 52.21 -72.69 -56.50
N THR A 394 51.69 -73.65 -57.30
CA THR A 394 52.37 -74.91 -57.60
C THR A 394 52.82 -74.96 -59.05
N LYS A 395 54.06 -74.50 -59.30
CA LYS A 395 54.79 -74.74 -60.55
C LYS A 395 55.09 -76.25 -60.71
N ARG A 396 54.13 -77.03 -61.22
CA ARG A 396 54.46 -78.35 -61.80
C ARG A 396 55.17 -78.11 -63.13
N PRO A 397 56.42 -78.58 -63.32
CA PRO A 397 57.13 -78.37 -64.57
C PRO A 397 56.41 -79.08 -65.72
N LEU A 398 56.21 -78.36 -66.83
CA LEU A 398 55.73 -78.94 -68.07
C LEU A 398 56.78 -79.95 -68.56
N ARG A 399 56.46 -81.25 -68.50
CA ARG A 399 57.33 -82.29 -69.06
C ARG A 399 57.38 -82.15 -70.58
N PRO A 400 58.57 -82.07 -71.21
CA PRO A 400 58.70 -82.13 -72.66
C PRO A 400 58.05 -83.39 -73.26
N ARG A 401 57.66 -83.28 -74.53
CA ARG A 401 56.95 -84.35 -75.24
C ARG A 401 57.95 -85.40 -75.73
N SER A 402 57.87 -86.60 -75.12
CA SER A 402 58.60 -87.85 -75.40
C SER A 402 59.81 -88.14 -74.49
N GLU A 403 60.11 -89.44 -74.34
CA GLU A 403 61.30 -90.04 -74.95
C GLU A 403 61.09 -91.58 -75.11
N PRO A 404 61.90 -92.29 -75.93
CA PRO A 404 61.56 -93.62 -76.51
C PRO A 404 61.51 -94.81 -75.52
N PRO A 405 60.97 -95.98 -75.94
CA PRO A 405 60.95 -97.21 -75.13
C PRO A 405 62.32 -97.92 -75.09
N PRO A 406 62.50 -99.00 -74.29
CA PRO A 406 61.79 -99.42 -73.08
C PRO A 406 62.73 -99.45 -71.84
N ALA A 407 62.19 -99.78 -70.66
CA ALA A 407 62.96 -99.79 -69.40
C ALA A 407 63.92 -100.99 -69.26
N PRO A 408 65.17 -100.78 -68.79
CA PRO A 408 66.04 -101.83 -68.23
C PRO A 408 65.83 -102.01 -66.70
N PRO A 409 66.27 -103.14 -66.10
CA PRO A 409 65.95 -103.50 -64.72
C PRO A 409 66.82 -102.83 -63.65
N ALA A 410 66.36 -102.96 -62.40
CA ALA A 410 66.84 -102.37 -61.16
C ALA A 410 68.36 -102.43 -60.86
N SER A 411 68.82 -101.48 -60.03
CA SER A 411 70.00 -101.62 -59.18
C SER A 411 69.71 -101.14 -57.74
N PRO A 412 70.44 -101.63 -56.71
CA PRO A 412 69.99 -101.65 -55.31
C PRO A 412 70.56 -100.49 -54.44
N PRO A 413 70.15 -100.36 -53.17
CA PRO A 413 70.53 -99.24 -52.30
C PRO A 413 71.90 -99.44 -51.61
N PRO A 414 72.54 -98.33 -51.18
CA PRO A 414 73.49 -98.37 -50.07
C PRO A 414 73.21 -97.34 -48.96
N LEU A 415 73.10 -97.88 -47.74
CA LEU A 415 73.65 -97.43 -46.43
C LEU A 415 73.94 -95.94 -46.11
N SER A 416 73.56 -95.59 -44.88
CA SER A 416 73.89 -94.43 -44.00
C SER A 416 75.42 -94.22 -43.75
N PRO A 417 75.95 -93.11 -43.16
CA PRO A 417 75.39 -92.27 -42.05
C PRO A 417 75.74 -90.74 -42.18
N PRO A 418 75.97 -89.90 -41.13
CA PRO A 418 75.50 -89.82 -39.72
C PRO A 418 74.66 -88.52 -39.48
N GLY A 419 74.25 -88.16 -38.25
CA GLY A 419 74.90 -87.12 -37.40
C GLY A 419 74.40 -85.68 -37.73
N GLU A 420 74.29 -84.67 -36.85
CA GLU A 420 74.57 -84.46 -35.42
C GLU A 420 73.54 -83.41 -34.86
N ASP A 421 73.85 -82.84 -33.71
CA ASP A 421 73.14 -81.86 -32.87
C ASP A 421 72.53 -80.60 -33.54
N TYR A 422 71.93 -79.72 -32.71
CA TYR A 422 71.28 -78.42 -33.01
C TYR A 422 69.79 -78.42 -33.42
N THR A 423 68.90 -78.61 -32.43
CA THR A 423 67.52 -78.05 -32.50
C THR A 423 67.06 -77.32 -31.23
N TRP A 424 67.78 -77.40 -30.10
CA TRP A 424 67.38 -76.73 -28.85
C TRP A 424 67.53 -75.19 -28.89
N GLU A 425 68.36 -74.64 -29.77
CA GLU A 425 68.59 -73.18 -29.86
C GLU A 425 67.45 -72.42 -30.57
N LEU A 426 66.71 -73.06 -31.49
CA LEU A 426 65.60 -72.42 -32.20
C LEU A 426 64.39 -72.19 -31.29
N GLU A 427 64.22 -73.02 -30.26
CA GLU A 427 63.12 -72.89 -29.30
C GLU A 427 63.40 -71.84 -28.21
N TYR A 428 64.68 -71.50 -27.99
CA TYR A 428 65.10 -70.45 -27.05
C TYR A 428 64.95 -69.02 -27.62
N GLN A 429 65.29 -68.80 -28.90
CA GLN A 429 65.24 -67.45 -29.48
C GLN A 429 63.82 -66.92 -29.73
N SER A 430 62.82 -67.78 -29.92
CA SER A 430 61.42 -67.35 -30.16
C SER A 430 60.74 -66.72 -28.93
N LYS A 431 61.30 -66.88 -27.73
CA LYS A 431 60.77 -66.35 -26.46
C LYS A 431 61.39 -65.02 -26.02
N LEU A 432 62.23 -64.39 -26.84
CA LEU A 432 63.08 -63.27 -26.42
C LEU A 432 63.05 -62.01 -27.32
N VAL A 433 61.97 -61.77 -28.08
CA VAL A 433 61.79 -60.49 -28.80
C VAL A 433 60.35 -59.97 -28.73
N GLN A 434 60.13 -58.89 -27.98
CA GLN A 434 59.09 -57.89 -28.26
C GLN A 434 59.73 -56.69 -28.98
N PRO A 435 59.06 -56.07 -29.96
CA PRO A 435 59.34 -54.69 -30.35
C PRO A 435 58.16 -53.75 -30.05
N LEU A 436 58.49 -52.59 -29.48
CA LEU A 436 57.58 -51.46 -29.30
C LEU A 436 57.34 -50.70 -30.62
N ALA A 437 56.14 -50.13 -30.77
CA ALA A 437 55.85 -48.96 -31.61
C ALA A 437 54.76 -48.16 -30.86
N ILE A 438 55.08 -47.12 -30.08
CA ILE A 438 55.47 -45.75 -30.47
C ILE A 438 54.33 -44.98 -31.16
N SER A 439 54.01 -43.82 -30.56
CA SER A 439 52.88 -42.92 -30.82
C SER A 439 53.15 -41.84 -31.87
N TYR A 440 52.08 -41.17 -32.37
CA TYR A 440 51.85 -39.70 -32.35
C TYR A 440 50.98 -39.16 -33.53
N ALA A 441 49.89 -38.45 -33.20
CA ALA A 441 49.22 -37.32 -33.92
C ALA A 441 47.82 -37.10 -33.28
N ILE A 442 47.38 -35.98 -32.67
CA ILE A 442 47.44 -34.50 -32.93
C ILE A 442 46.23 -34.06 -33.83
N PRO A 443 45.51 -32.93 -33.56
CA PRO A 443 44.06 -33.01 -33.26
C PRO A 443 43.08 -32.13 -34.10
N GLN A 444 41.76 -32.29 -33.86
CA GLN A 444 40.62 -31.32 -33.90
C GLN A 444 40.50 -30.28 -35.06
N PRO A 445 39.31 -30.05 -35.68
CA PRO A 445 38.26 -29.25 -34.99
C PRO A 445 36.77 -29.51 -35.33
N ASN A 446 35.90 -28.88 -34.54
CA ASN A 446 34.46 -28.60 -34.76
C ASN A 446 34.19 -27.91 -36.13
N PRO A 447 32.98 -28.01 -36.75
CA PRO A 447 31.82 -27.27 -36.22
C PRO A 447 30.40 -27.85 -36.52
N SER A 448 29.38 -27.20 -35.93
CA SER A 448 27.97 -27.19 -36.38
C SER A 448 27.79 -26.25 -37.61
N PRO A 449 26.59 -25.90 -38.15
CA PRO A 449 25.18 -26.22 -37.76
C PRO A 449 24.22 -26.46 -38.97
N VAL A 450 22.90 -26.21 -38.80
CA VAL A 450 21.92 -25.69 -39.82
C VAL A 450 20.99 -26.67 -40.61
N HIS A 451 19.72 -26.71 -40.14
CA HIS A 451 18.42 -26.54 -40.84
C HIS A 451 17.75 -27.48 -41.90
N PHE A 452 16.44 -27.67 -41.62
CA PHE A 452 15.22 -27.53 -42.47
C PHE A 452 14.73 -28.57 -43.51
N HIS A 453 13.39 -28.78 -43.43
CA HIS A 453 12.43 -29.10 -44.51
C HIS A 453 12.46 -30.52 -45.12
N LYS A 454 11.36 -31.08 -45.70
CA LYS A 454 9.99 -30.55 -45.97
C LYS A 454 8.91 -31.66 -45.98
N ARG A 455 7.63 -31.24 -45.96
CA ARG A 455 6.40 -32.04 -46.17
C ARG A 455 6.30 -32.72 -47.55
N GLN A 456 5.42 -33.73 -47.66
CA GLN A 456 4.38 -33.91 -48.71
C GLN A 456 3.34 -34.94 -48.16
N SER A 457 2.06 -34.57 -47.89
CA SER A 457 0.86 -34.53 -48.76
C SER A 457 0.36 -35.93 -49.20
N VAL A 458 -0.79 -36.47 -48.74
CA VAL A 458 -2.23 -36.06 -48.87
C VAL A 458 -2.90 -36.49 -50.18
N THR A 459 -3.86 -37.43 -50.03
CA THR A 459 -5.08 -37.82 -50.79
C THR A 459 -5.70 -39.00 -49.99
N THR A 460 -6.97 -39.42 -49.99
CA THR A 460 -8.35 -38.95 -50.31
C THR A 460 -9.29 -39.89 -49.48
N GLY A 461 -10.62 -39.84 -49.38
CA GLY A 461 -11.75 -39.17 -50.05
C GLY A 461 -12.95 -40.16 -50.04
N ASP A 462 -14.13 -39.69 -49.65
CA ASP A 462 -15.49 -40.21 -49.92
C ASP A 462 -16.04 -41.50 -49.24
N ASP A 463 -17.04 -41.27 -48.37
CA ASP A 463 -18.45 -41.70 -48.46
C ASP A 463 -19.05 -43.08 -48.02
N MET A 464 -20.12 -42.92 -47.20
CA MET A 464 -21.45 -43.59 -47.18
C MET A 464 -21.74 -44.88 -46.35
N GLU A 465 -22.84 -44.75 -45.56
CA GLU A 465 -23.85 -45.75 -45.10
C GLU A 465 -23.42 -47.04 -44.35
N GLY A 466 -24.15 -47.54 -43.34
CA GLY A 466 -25.37 -47.08 -42.65
C GLY A 466 -26.04 -48.18 -41.79
N ILE A 467 -27.19 -47.84 -41.19
CA ILE A 467 -28.28 -48.71 -40.67
C ILE A 467 -28.05 -49.62 -39.42
N LEU A 468 -28.65 -49.26 -38.27
CA LEU A 468 -29.80 -49.95 -37.61
C LEU A 468 -30.01 -49.53 -36.13
N GLY A 469 -31.22 -49.06 -35.78
CA GLY A 469 -31.80 -49.11 -34.42
C GLY A 469 -32.69 -50.37 -34.25
N PRO A 470 -33.74 -50.40 -33.39
CA PRO A 470 -34.38 -49.31 -32.62
C PRO A 470 -34.83 -49.68 -31.16
N SER A 471 -35.70 -48.83 -30.56
CA SER A 471 -36.60 -49.05 -29.38
C SER A 471 -35.96 -49.27 -28.00
N GLU A 472 -36.55 -48.86 -26.86
CA GLU A 472 -37.81 -48.12 -26.49
C GLU A 472 -37.48 -47.38 -25.15
N MET A 473 -37.73 -46.08 -24.95
CA MET A 473 -38.98 -45.36 -24.57
C MET A 473 -39.47 -45.52 -23.11
N GLU A 474 -40.17 -44.47 -22.65
CA GLU A 474 -40.79 -44.21 -21.34
C GLU A 474 -39.86 -43.76 -20.16
N ASP A 475 -40.21 -42.74 -19.37
CA ASP A 475 -40.96 -41.50 -19.68
C ASP A 475 -40.70 -40.42 -18.60
N GLU A 476 -41.09 -39.17 -18.87
CA GLU A 476 -40.85 -38.02 -17.97
C GLU A 476 -41.75 -37.99 -16.72
N VAL A 477 -41.18 -37.66 -15.56
CA VAL A 477 -41.88 -36.89 -14.52
C VAL A 477 -40.92 -35.82 -13.97
N GLY A 478 -41.17 -34.57 -14.33
CA GLY A 478 -40.45 -33.44 -13.72
C GLY A 478 -40.98 -33.14 -12.32
N ASN A 479 -40.12 -32.60 -11.46
CA ASN A 479 -40.57 -31.71 -10.41
C ASN A 479 -39.51 -30.66 -10.08
N SER A 480 -39.93 -29.40 -10.09
CA SER A 480 -39.10 -28.24 -9.77
C SER A 480 -39.06 -28.04 -8.26
N VAL A 481 -37.87 -27.82 -7.70
CA VAL A 481 -37.72 -27.13 -6.40
C VAL A 481 -36.57 -26.15 -6.52
N GLU A 482 -36.88 -24.90 -6.20
CA GLU A 482 -35.96 -23.77 -6.27
C GLU A 482 -34.90 -23.87 -5.16
N GLY A 483 -33.62 -23.76 -5.53
CA GLY A 483 -32.52 -23.65 -4.58
C GLY A 483 -32.21 -22.18 -4.29
N GLU A 484 -32.84 -21.60 -3.28
CA GLU A 484 -32.51 -20.24 -2.83
C GLU A 484 -31.06 -20.17 -2.33
N PHE A 485 -30.27 -19.28 -2.94
CA PHE A 485 -28.94 -18.92 -2.50
C PHE A 485 -29.06 -18.00 -1.28
N LEU A 486 -28.93 -18.54 -0.07
CA LEU A 486 -28.84 -17.72 1.14
C LEU A 486 -27.44 -17.09 1.27
N GLU A 487 -27.36 -15.80 0.98
CA GLU A 487 -26.17 -14.98 1.25
C GLU A 487 -25.86 -14.96 2.75
N ILE A 488 -24.57 -15.13 3.10
CA ILE A 488 -24.09 -15.07 4.48
C ILE A 488 -23.91 -13.59 4.86
N PRO A 489 -24.63 -13.07 5.88
CA PRO A 489 -24.42 -11.70 6.33
C PRO A 489 -23.03 -11.53 6.98
N SER A 490 -22.32 -10.49 6.58
CA SER A 490 -21.00 -10.18 7.14
C SER A 490 -21.09 -9.72 8.59
N LEU A 491 -20.27 -10.31 9.46
CA LEU A 491 -20.20 -9.94 10.88
C LEU A 491 -19.67 -8.51 11.06
N PRO A 492 -20.27 -7.70 11.97
CA PRO A 492 -19.77 -6.36 12.25
C PRO A 492 -18.41 -6.41 12.95
N LYS A 493 -17.52 -5.47 12.59
CA LYS A 493 -16.21 -5.33 13.24
C LYS A 493 -16.39 -4.91 14.70
N VAL A 494 -15.83 -5.69 15.61
CA VAL A 494 -15.76 -5.34 17.03
C VAL A 494 -14.73 -4.21 17.21
N GLU A 495 -15.21 -2.99 17.39
CA GLU A 495 -14.37 -1.88 17.86
C GLU A 495 -13.94 -2.13 19.31
N LYS A 496 -12.67 -1.84 19.60
CA LYS A 496 -12.11 -2.04 20.94
C LYS A 496 -12.62 -0.94 21.88
N PHE A 497 -13.53 -1.30 22.78
CA PHE A 497 -13.82 -0.49 23.95
C PHE A 497 -12.56 -0.35 24.81
N VAL A 498 -11.96 0.84 24.81
CA VAL A 498 -10.95 1.25 25.78
C VAL A 498 -11.68 1.88 26.96
N ALA A 499 -11.61 1.25 28.12
CA ALA A 499 -12.15 1.83 29.35
C ALA A 499 -11.27 3.01 29.80
N PRO A 500 -11.84 4.13 30.29
CA PRO A 500 -11.09 5.16 30.98
C PRO A 500 -10.46 4.59 32.25
N VAL A 501 -9.19 4.93 32.50
CA VAL A 501 -8.54 4.68 33.79
C VAL A 501 -8.76 5.91 34.67
N ASP A 502 -9.44 5.72 35.80
CA ASP A 502 -9.60 6.77 36.82
C ASP A 502 -8.30 6.93 37.63
N ASP A 503 -7.56 8.00 37.38
CA ASP A 503 -6.46 8.45 38.24
C ASP A 503 -7.02 9.13 39.50
N LEU A 504 -7.21 8.34 40.56
CA LEU A 504 -7.68 8.82 41.88
C LEU A 504 -6.84 8.30 43.06
N GLN A 505 -5.51 8.42 42.99
CA GLN A 505 -4.65 8.31 44.19
C GLN A 505 -3.44 9.25 44.15
N GLN A 506 -3.53 10.39 44.87
CA GLN A 506 -2.43 10.92 45.69
C GLN A 506 -2.92 12.05 46.61
N LYS A 507 -3.12 11.70 47.89
CA LYS A 507 -3.13 12.62 49.04
C LYS A 507 -2.89 11.81 50.33
N GLU A 508 -1.62 11.66 50.65
CA GLU A 508 -1.10 11.63 52.03
C GLU A 508 -0.07 12.76 52.16
#